data_AF-A0A1R3KJM4-F1
#
_entry.id   AF-A0A1R3KJM4-F1
#
_cell.length_a   1.000
_cell.length_b   1.000
_cell.length_c   1.000
_cell.angle_alpha   90.00
_cell.angle_beta   90.00
_cell.angle_gamma   90.00
#
_symmetry.space_group_name_H-M   'P 1'
#
loop_
_entity.id
_entity.type
_entity.pdbx_description
1 polymer ?
#
loop_
_entity_poly.entity_id
_entity_poly.type
_entity_poly.pdbx_seq_one_letter_code
_entity_poly.pdbx_strand_id
1 'polypeptide(L)'
;MGALINAKLLVLIVLAVAAIDSNVSSAERDPAHPECNEVSDNLHKCHHIVKNDTFVKPKIPKCCEGLRTIKTKLLPKLGATKTCQCVRQCVVIHFVTLQSTTVDNPATKVNATFSKLLKICKVDLGDFLNLKAPCPPN
;
A
#
# COMPACT_ATOMS: atom_id res chain seq x y z
N MET A 1 -35.34 34.72 -16.27
CA MET A 1 -33.92 34.65 -15.87
C MET A 1 -33.70 33.65 -14.72
N GLY A 2 -34.18 32.39 -14.85
CA GLY A 2 -34.17 31.41 -13.74
C GLY A 2 -33.46 30.08 -14.03
N ALA A 3 -33.11 29.79 -15.29
CA ALA A 3 -32.52 28.51 -15.67
C ALA A 3 -30.98 28.48 -15.59
N LEU A 4 -30.32 29.65 -15.63
CA LEU A 4 -28.84 29.74 -15.68
C LEU A 4 -28.16 29.55 -14.32
N ILE A 5 -28.90 29.67 -13.21
CA ILE A 5 -28.33 29.59 -11.86
C ILE A 5 -28.21 28.13 -11.41
N ASN A 6 -29.18 27.27 -11.78
CA ASN A 6 -29.21 25.86 -11.36
C ASN A 6 -28.15 24.98 -12.03
N ALA A 7 -27.73 25.30 -13.26
CA ALA A 7 -26.68 24.55 -13.95
C ALA A 7 -25.30 24.77 -13.32
N LYS A 8 -25.00 25.98 -12.82
CA LYS A 8 -23.71 26.28 -12.18
C LYS A 8 -23.56 25.61 -10.80
N LEU A 9 -24.66 25.45 -10.07
CA LEU A 9 -24.66 24.82 -8.75
C LEU A 9 -24.40 23.30 -8.82
N LEU A 10 -24.99 22.63 -9.81
CA LEU A 10 -24.74 21.20 -10.05
C LEU A 10 -23.29 20.92 -10.48
N VAL A 11 -22.71 21.80 -11.31
CA VAL A 11 -21.31 21.70 -11.73
C VAL A 11 -20.35 21.86 -10.54
N LEU A 12 -20.64 22.77 -9.61
CA LEU A 12 -19.84 22.96 -8.40
C LEU A 12 -19.88 21.75 -7.46
N ILE A 13 -21.03 21.06 -7.36
CA ILE A 13 -21.15 19.84 -6.54
C ILE A 13 -20.38 18.68 -7.20
N VAL A 14 -20.45 18.52 -8.53
CA VAL A 14 -19.68 17.47 -9.23
C VAL A 14 -18.17 17.71 -9.12
N LEU A 15 -17.70 18.96 -9.19
CA LEU A 15 -16.29 19.27 -8.95
C LEU A 15 -15.87 19.05 -7.49
N ALA A 16 -16.76 19.30 -6.52
CA ALA A 16 -16.46 19.05 -5.11
C ALA A 16 -16.35 17.55 -4.78
N VAL A 17 -17.15 16.68 -5.42
CA VAL A 17 -17.04 15.22 -5.23
C VAL A 17 -15.77 14.66 -5.89
N ALA A 18 -15.33 15.22 -7.02
CA ALA A 18 -14.05 14.86 -7.64
C ALA A 18 -12.82 15.28 -6.79
N ALA A 19 -12.95 16.32 -5.96
CA ALA A 19 -11.87 16.81 -5.10
C ALA A 19 -11.69 16.03 -3.79
N ILE A 20 -12.64 15.16 -3.41
CA ILE A 20 -12.58 14.42 -2.13
C ILE A 20 -11.88 13.06 -2.28
N ASP A 21 -11.61 12.59 -3.50
CA ASP A 21 -11.10 11.22 -3.74
C ASP A 21 -9.80 11.19 -4.55
N SER A 22 -8.75 11.90 -4.12
CA SER A 22 -7.39 11.70 -4.66
C SER A 22 -6.26 12.06 -3.68
N ASN A 23 -6.49 11.88 -2.38
CA ASN A 23 -5.37 11.59 -1.46
C ASN A 23 -4.91 10.12 -1.57
N VAL A 24 -5.32 9.42 -2.65
CA VAL A 24 -4.57 8.28 -3.17
C VAL A 24 -3.27 8.88 -3.72
N SER A 25 -2.27 8.99 -2.85
CA SER A 25 -0.88 8.97 -3.30
C SER A 25 -0.78 7.73 -4.18
N SER A 26 -0.82 7.91 -5.50
CA SER A 26 -0.58 6.84 -6.47
C SER A 26 0.68 6.15 -6.00
N ALA A 27 0.57 4.91 -5.56
CA ALA A 27 1.73 4.03 -5.59
C ALA A 27 2.17 4.06 -7.05
N GLU A 28 3.40 4.51 -7.34
CA GLU A 28 3.89 4.60 -8.71
C GLU A 28 3.67 3.23 -9.37
N ARG A 29 2.69 3.18 -10.28
CA ARG A 29 2.27 1.94 -10.93
C ARG A 29 3.38 1.52 -11.85
N ASP A 30 3.81 0.27 -11.75
CA ASP A 30 4.78 -0.28 -12.67
C ASP A 30 4.06 -0.75 -13.94
N PRO A 31 4.22 -0.07 -15.08
CA PRO A 31 3.58 -0.49 -16.33
C PRO A 31 4.11 -1.84 -16.84
N ALA A 32 5.28 -2.31 -16.38
CA ALA A 32 5.81 -3.62 -16.73
C ALA A 32 5.15 -4.79 -15.96
N HIS A 33 4.57 -4.50 -14.79
CA HIS A 33 3.93 -5.50 -13.92
C HIS A 33 2.56 -5.02 -13.43
N PRO A 34 1.57 -4.87 -14.33
CA PRO A 34 0.24 -4.35 -13.97
C PRO A 34 -0.48 -5.21 -12.94
N GLU A 35 -0.18 -6.51 -12.86
CA GLU A 35 -0.72 -7.42 -11.84
C GLU A 35 -0.28 -7.08 -10.42
N CYS A 36 0.84 -6.35 -10.26
CA CYS A 36 1.35 -5.93 -8.96
C CYS A 36 0.72 -4.60 -8.49
N ASN A 37 0.00 -3.87 -9.34
CA ASN A 37 -0.61 -2.59 -8.98
C ASN A 37 -1.60 -2.73 -7.82
N GLU A 38 -2.46 -3.76 -7.85
CA GLU A 38 -3.40 -4.01 -6.75
C GLU A 38 -2.69 -4.35 -5.44
N VAL A 39 -1.54 -5.05 -5.51
CA VAL A 39 -0.71 -5.33 -4.32
C VAL A 39 -0.09 -4.03 -3.81
N SER A 40 0.46 -3.22 -4.71
CA SER A 40 1.11 -1.95 -4.38
C SER A 40 0.14 -0.96 -3.74
N ASP A 41 -1.04 -0.77 -4.33
CA ASP A 41 -2.09 0.12 -3.81
C ASP A 41 -2.52 -0.28 -2.39
N ASN A 42 -2.63 -1.59 -2.12
CA ASN A 42 -2.97 -2.09 -0.78
C ASN A 42 -1.83 -2.00 0.22
N LEU A 43 -0.58 -2.17 -0.20
CA LEU A 43 0.59 -2.03 0.68
C LEU A 43 0.89 -0.55 0.98
N HIS A 44 0.59 0.36 0.04
CA HIS A 44 0.78 1.80 0.20
C HIS A 44 -0.09 2.41 1.31
N LYS A 45 -1.20 1.76 1.68
CA LYS A 45 -1.99 2.10 2.88
C LYS A 45 -1.14 2.06 4.17
N CYS A 46 -0.01 1.35 4.16
CA CYS A 46 0.95 1.27 5.27
C CYS A 46 2.09 2.30 5.17
N HIS A 47 2.22 3.04 4.06
CA HIS A 47 3.34 3.94 3.78
C HIS A 47 3.65 4.91 4.93
N HIS A 48 2.64 5.59 5.46
CA HIS A 48 2.84 6.51 6.59
C HIS A 48 3.36 5.85 7.86
N ILE A 49 2.93 4.62 8.15
CA ILE A 49 3.35 3.92 9.37
C ILE A 49 4.79 3.46 9.23
N VAL A 50 5.14 2.89 8.07
CA VAL A 50 6.48 2.34 7.82
C VAL A 50 7.51 3.46 7.60
N LYS A 51 7.15 4.54 6.90
CA LYS A 51 8.03 5.68 6.68
C LYS A 51 8.39 6.41 7.98
N ASN A 52 7.42 6.62 8.86
CA ASN A 52 7.61 7.39 10.09
C ASN A 52 7.84 6.52 11.33
N ASP A 53 7.85 5.19 11.18
CA ASP A 53 7.83 4.20 12.26
C ASP A 53 6.81 4.53 13.37
N THR A 54 5.65 5.06 12.98
CA THR A 54 4.65 5.58 13.93
C THR A 54 3.36 4.77 13.92
N PHE A 55 3.06 4.12 15.03
CA PHE A 55 1.84 3.35 15.26
C PHE A 55 0.68 4.23 15.73
N VAL A 56 0.32 5.25 14.96
CA VAL A 56 -0.81 6.13 15.31
C VAL A 56 -2.13 5.40 15.03
N LYS A 57 -2.97 5.27 16.07
CA LYS A 57 -4.25 4.53 16.05
C LYS A 57 -5.15 4.71 14.81
N PRO A 58 -5.37 5.91 14.22
CA PRO A 58 -6.29 6.06 13.08
C PRO A 58 -5.71 5.53 11.76
N LYS A 59 -4.39 5.36 11.63
CA LYS A 59 -3.75 4.88 10.39
C LYS A 59 -3.62 3.36 10.34
N ILE A 60 -3.53 2.70 11.50
CA ILE A 60 -3.36 1.25 11.62
C ILE A 60 -4.52 0.48 10.95
N PRO A 61 -5.82 0.82 11.16
CA PRO A 61 -6.93 0.10 10.54
C PRO A 61 -6.84 0.04 9.01
N LYS A 62 -6.50 1.15 8.34
CA LYS A 62 -6.36 1.21 6.88
C LYS A 62 -5.21 0.35 6.37
N CYS A 63 -4.06 0.39 7.04
CA CYS A 63 -2.94 -0.50 6.70
C CYS A 63 -3.33 -1.98 6.90
N CYS A 64 -3.99 -2.32 8.01
CA CYS A 64 -4.44 -3.69 8.26
C CYS A 64 -5.46 -4.19 7.22
N GLU A 65 -6.36 -3.33 6.75
CA GLU A 65 -7.28 -3.64 5.66
C GLU A 65 -6.55 -3.97 4.35
N GLY A 66 -5.51 -3.20 4.02
CA GLY A 66 -4.63 -3.47 2.88
C GLY A 66 -3.94 -4.83 2.99
N LEU A 67 -3.28 -5.09 4.14
CA LEU A 67 -2.60 -6.36 4.40
C LEU A 67 -3.56 -7.56 4.36
N ARG A 68 -4.79 -7.41 4.88
CA ARG A 68 -5.82 -8.45 4.78
C ARG A 68 -6.25 -8.66 3.35
N THR A 69 -6.43 -7.61 2.56
CA THR A 69 -6.81 -7.71 1.15
C THR A 69 -5.74 -8.47 0.35
N ILE A 70 -4.47 -8.20 0.59
CA ILE A 70 -3.36 -8.96 0.00
C ILE A 70 -3.49 -10.44 0.36
N LYS A 71 -3.68 -10.77 1.65
CA LYS A 71 -3.81 -12.15 2.11
C LYS A 71 -5.03 -12.89 1.56
N THR A 72 -6.21 -12.27 1.60
CA THR A 72 -7.48 -12.98 1.39
C THR A 72 -8.01 -12.87 -0.03
N LYS A 73 -7.59 -11.87 -0.81
CA LYS A 73 -8.06 -11.67 -2.19
C LYS A 73 -6.94 -11.82 -3.21
N LEU A 74 -5.81 -11.17 -3.00
CA LEU A 74 -4.74 -11.12 -4.01
C LEU A 74 -3.89 -12.39 -4.00
N LEU A 75 -3.56 -12.92 -2.83
CA LEU A 75 -2.79 -14.15 -2.69
C LEU A 75 -3.46 -15.35 -3.39
N PRO A 76 -4.77 -15.62 -3.21
CA PRO A 76 -5.45 -16.68 -3.98
C PRO A 76 -5.54 -16.39 -5.49
N LYS A 77 -5.65 -15.11 -5.88
CA LYS A 77 -5.81 -14.68 -7.29
C LYS A 77 -4.49 -14.78 -8.08
N LEU A 78 -3.37 -14.40 -7.46
CA LEU A 78 -2.07 -14.29 -8.12
C LEU A 78 -1.15 -15.49 -7.83
N GLY A 79 -1.42 -16.25 -6.77
CA GLY A 79 -0.53 -17.29 -6.26
C GLY A 79 0.54 -16.74 -5.32
N ALA A 80 1.16 -17.65 -4.56
CA ALA A 80 2.15 -17.32 -3.54
C ALA A 80 3.42 -16.70 -4.14
N THR A 81 3.93 -17.26 -5.25
CA THR A 81 5.16 -16.76 -5.87
C THR A 81 5.01 -15.32 -6.36
N LYS A 82 3.95 -15.03 -7.14
CA LYS A 82 3.72 -13.69 -7.70
C LYS A 82 3.39 -12.67 -6.62
N THR A 83 2.52 -13.02 -5.67
CA THR A 83 2.18 -12.10 -4.57
C THR A 83 3.42 -11.72 -3.77
N CYS A 84 4.30 -12.69 -3.48
CA CYS A 84 5.57 -12.43 -2.82
C CYS A 84 6.47 -11.50 -3.64
N GLN A 85 6.63 -11.75 -4.94
CA GLN A 85 7.41 -10.88 -5.83
C GLN A 85 6.88 -9.44 -5.84
N CYS A 86 5.57 -9.27 -6.03
CA CYS A 86 4.92 -7.96 -6.02
C CYS A 86 5.09 -7.23 -4.68
N VAL A 87 4.90 -7.92 -3.54
CA VAL A 87 5.10 -7.34 -2.21
C VAL A 87 6.54 -6.86 -2.05
N ARG A 88 7.53 -7.67 -2.43
CA ARG A 88 8.95 -7.31 -2.29
C ARG A 88 9.34 -6.14 -3.17
N GLN A 89 8.91 -6.15 -4.43
CA GLN A 89 9.17 -5.06 -5.35
C GLN A 89 8.57 -3.76 -4.81
N CYS A 90 7.32 -3.79 -4.34
CA CYS A 90 6.66 -2.65 -3.71
C CYS A 90 7.44 -2.16 -2.47
N VAL A 91 7.89 -3.07 -1.60
CA VAL A 91 8.71 -2.73 -0.42
C VAL A 91 10.01 -2.05 -0.83
N VAL A 92 10.74 -2.60 -1.81
CA VAL A 92 12.00 -2.04 -2.26
C VAL A 92 11.78 -0.64 -2.82
N ILE A 93 10.85 -0.46 -3.76
CA ILE A 93 10.60 0.81 -4.45
C ILE A 93 10.09 1.88 -3.48
N HIS A 94 9.02 1.59 -2.73
CA HIS A 94 8.30 2.62 -1.98
C HIS A 94 8.74 2.77 -0.52
N PHE A 95 9.52 1.84 0.03
CA PHE A 95 9.86 1.85 1.46
C PHE A 95 11.36 1.83 1.73
N VAL A 96 12.14 1.12 0.90
CA VAL A 96 13.61 1.05 1.07
C VAL A 96 14.30 2.19 0.33
N THR A 97 14.02 2.38 -0.96
CA THR A 97 14.68 3.43 -1.78
C THR A 97 14.41 4.83 -1.24
N LEU A 98 13.22 5.08 -0.66
CA LEU A 98 12.87 6.36 -0.04
C LEU A 98 13.53 6.61 1.34
N GLN A 99 14.13 5.60 1.99
CA GLN A 99 14.76 5.72 3.31
C GLN A 99 16.30 5.76 3.27
N SER A 100 16.91 5.80 2.08
CA SER A 100 18.37 5.75 1.86
C SER A 100 19.16 6.95 2.38
N THR A 101 18.56 7.84 3.17
CA THR A 101 19.19 9.06 3.72
C THR A 101 19.63 8.92 5.18
N THR A 102 19.51 7.73 5.79
CA THR A 102 19.91 7.47 7.20
C THR A 102 20.91 6.32 7.32
N VAL A 103 21.79 6.39 8.33
CA VAL A 103 22.99 5.54 8.55
C VAL A 103 22.64 4.08 8.89
N ASP A 104 21.38 3.79 9.24
CA ASP A 104 20.87 2.46 9.54
C ASP A 104 20.41 1.73 8.28
N ASN A 105 20.68 0.42 8.17
CA ASN A 105 20.23 -0.40 7.05
C ASN A 105 18.69 -0.33 6.86
N PRO A 106 18.19 0.43 5.86
CA PRO A 106 16.77 0.78 5.75
C PRO A 106 15.89 -0.46 5.54
N ALA A 107 16.42 -1.48 4.86
CA ALA A 107 15.73 -2.75 4.67
C ALA A 107 15.44 -3.49 6.01
N THR A 108 16.37 -3.41 6.97
CA THR A 108 16.20 -4.07 8.28
C THR A 108 15.11 -3.38 9.10
N LYS A 109 15.10 -2.04 9.10
CA LYS A 109 14.07 -1.25 9.79
C LYS A 109 12.68 -1.49 9.20
N VAL A 110 12.56 -1.39 7.88
CA VAL A 110 11.30 -1.64 7.16
C VAL A 110 10.77 -3.05 7.45
N ASN A 111 11.63 -4.07 7.40
CA ASN A 111 11.24 -5.44 7.71
C ASN A 111 10.74 -5.60 9.16
N ALA A 112 11.42 -4.95 10.13
CA ALA A 112 11.01 -4.96 11.53
C ALA A 112 9.65 -4.26 11.75
N THR A 113 9.42 -3.11 11.11
CA THR A 113 8.15 -2.38 11.23
C THR A 113 6.99 -3.16 10.61
N PHE A 114 7.17 -3.75 9.43
CA PHE A 114 6.15 -4.62 8.84
C PHE A 114 5.89 -5.88 9.68
N SER A 115 6.93 -6.50 10.25
CA SER A 115 6.78 -7.65 11.15
C SER A 115 5.90 -7.31 12.37
N LYS A 116 6.07 -6.12 12.95
CA LYS A 116 5.19 -5.63 14.03
C LYS A 116 3.77 -5.38 13.52
N LEU A 117 3.61 -4.80 12.33
CA LEU A 117 2.31 -4.53 11.74
C LEU A 117 1.51 -5.81 11.46
N LEU A 118 2.14 -6.84 10.91
CA LEU A 118 1.50 -8.14 10.69
C LEU A 118 0.92 -8.72 11.99
N LYS A 119 1.67 -8.64 13.09
CA LYS A 119 1.21 -9.07 14.42
C LYS A 119 0.02 -8.24 14.91
N ILE A 120 0.09 -6.91 14.81
CA ILE A 120 -1.01 -6.00 15.21
C ILE A 120 -2.27 -6.27 14.37
N CYS A 121 -2.11 -6.44 13.07
CA CYS A 121 -3.20 -6.66 12.13
C CYS A 121 -3.77 -8.09 12.17
N LYS A 122 -3.08 -9.02 12.85
CA LYS A 122 -3.35 -10.46 12.86
C LYS A 122 -3.38 -11.04 11.44
N VAL A 123 -2.42 -10.62 10.63
CA VAL A 123 -2.24 -11.08 9.24
C VAL A 123 -0.94 -11.85 9.18
N ASP A 124 -0.97 -12.98 8.48
CA ASP A 124 0.22 -13.77 8.17
C ASP A 124 0.36 -13.84 6.65
N LEU A 125 1.42 -13.21 6.15
CA LEU A 125 1.84 -13.20 4.74
C LEU A 125 3.08 -14.08 4.51
N GLY A 126 3.44 -14.94 5.47
CA GLY A 126 4.68 -15.72 5.43
C GLY A 126 5.94 -14.83 5.34
N ASP A 127 6.97 -15.36 4.68
CA ASP A 127 8.26 -14.68 4.47
C ASP A 127 8.27 -13.69 3.29
N PHE A 128 7.10 -13.16 2.88
CA PHE A 128 7.02 -12.27 1.72
C PHE A 128 7.81 -10.98 1.94
N LEU A 129 7.87 -10.50 3.18
CA LEU A 129 8.59 -9.29 3.55
C LEU A 129 10.08 -9.52 3.85
N ASN A 130 10.50 -10.79 3.96
CA ASN A 130 11.91 -11.14 4.08
C ASN A 130 12.56 -11.03 2.70
N LEU A 131 13.15 -9.86 2.41
CA LEU A 131 13.80 -9.56 1.13
C LEU A 131 14.96 -10.51 0.78
N LYS A 132 15.49 -11.29 1.75
CA LYS A 132 16.59 -12.24 1.55
C LYS A 132 16.15 -13.68 1.32
N ALA A 133 14.96 -14.06 1.77
CA ALA A 133 14.45 -15.42 1.57
C ALA A 133 14.02 -15.60 0.11
N PRO A 134 14.00 -16.81 -0.46
CA PRO A 134 13.28 -17.04 -1.73
C PRO A 134 11.77 -16.80 -1.54
N CYS A 135 11.06 -16.45 -2.62
CA CYS A 135 9.60 -16.48 -2.60
C CYS A 135 9.13 -17.94 -2.60
N PRO A 136 8.05 -18.28 -1.88
CA PRO A 136 7.57 -19.65 -1.86
C PRO A 136 7.05 -20.07 -3.24
N PRO A 137 7.15 -21.38 -3.57
CA PRO A 137 6.48 -21.94 -4.72
C PRO A 137 4.96 -21.85 -4.54
N ASN A 138 4.24 -21.83 -5.66
CA ASN A 138 2.78 -21.90 -5.67
C ASN A 138 2.26 -23.26 -5.16
#